data_AF-A0A554LVV6-F1
#
_entry.id   AF-A0A554LVV6-F1
#
_cell.length_a   1.000
_cell.length_b   1.000
_cell.length_c   1.000
_cell.angle_alpha   90.00
_cell.angle_beta   90.00
_cell.angle_gamma   90.00
#
_symmetry.space_group_name_H-M   'P 1'
#
loop_
_entity.id
_entity.type
_entity.pdbx_description
1 polymer ?
#
loop_
_entity_poly.entity_id
_entity_poly.type
_entity_poly.pdbx_seq_one_letter_code
_entity_poly.pdbx_strand_id
1 'polypeptide(L)'
;MGIDRIVALLTAQENLRDVVLFPLMKPLERNPTSAKTEKKTPQIVNRKSQIANNSPPSSSSMALLQHVNYGHLLPAAHGLLEQHTDQTRAHLIATGAAMEALAKKFGGDPDTWRVAGMLHDLDWDKLDKDYEAHCGDTLDHLLQTIKAPQELLGDIRAHYQSKYGAEYPLDTMLRKCLYCVDELTGFIIAVT
;
A
#
# COMPACT_ATOMS: atom_id res chain seq x y z
N MET A 1 -5.94 3.92 10.45
CA MET A 1 -6.07 2.45 10.43
C MET A 1 -5.82 1.99 9.00
N GLY A 2 -5.40 0.74 8.77
CA GLY A 2 -5.10 0.23 7.41
C GLY A 2 -6.20 0.49 6.36
N ILE A 3 -7.46 0.57 6.80
CA ILE A 3 -8.63 0.93 5.97
C ILE A 3 -8.43 2.27 5.24
N ASP A 4 -7.93 3.31 5.93
CA ASP A 4 -7.79 4.62 5.31
C ASP A 4 -6.73 4.59 4.20
N ARG A 5 -5.64 3.83 4.42
CA ARG A 5 -4.55 3.66 3.45
C ARG A 5 -5.01 2.88 2.22
N ILE A 6 -5.75 1.78 2.40
CA ILE A 6 -6.23 1.00 1.27
C ILE A 6 -7.26 1.77 0.45
N VAL A 7 -8.14 2.56 1.08
CA VAL A 7 -9.11 3.37 0.33
C VAL A 7 -8.38 4.47 -0.44
N ALA A 8 -7.39 5.14 0.16
CA ALA A 8 -6.54 6.11 -0.54
C ALA A 8 -5.84 5.47 -1.76
N LEU A 9 -5.24 4.30 -1.59
CA LEU A 9 -4.61 3.53 -2.68
C LEU A 9 -5.60 3.20 -3.80
N LEU A 10 -6.80 2.71 -3.47
CA LEU A 10 -7.80 2.28 -4.45
C LEU A 10 -8.48 3.45 -5.17
N THR A 11 -8.50 4.64 -4.57
CA THR A 11 -9.11 5.87 -5.12
C THR A 11 -8.09 6.84 -5.71
N ALA A 12 -6.81 6.44 -5.75
CA ALA A 12 -5.68 7.26 -6.19
C ALA A 12 -5.63 8.64 -5.50
N GLN A 13 -5.97 8.68 -4.21
CA GLN A 13 -5.88 9.88 -3.38
C GLN A 13 -4.57 9.88 -2.59
N GLU A 14 -3.86 11.00 -2.59
CA GLU A 14 -2.62 11.16 -1.82
C GLU A 14 -2.88 11.62 -0.39
N ASN A 15 -3.95 12.39 -0.16
CA ASN A 15 -4.30 12.87 1.17
C ASN A 15 -5.37 11.99 1.81
N LEU A 16 -5.08 11.50 3.02
CA LEU A 16 -6.04 10.75 3.83
C LEU A 16 -7.33 11.54 4.12
N ARG A 17 -7.23 12.88 4.13
CA ARG A 17 -8.37 13.80 4.35
C ARG A 17 -9.39 13.75 3.21
N ASP A 18 -8.96 13.40 2.01
CA ASP A 18 -9.83 13.32 0.82
C ASP A 18 -10.61 11.99 0.79
N VAL A 19 -10.28 11.08 1.72
CA VAL A 19 -10.80 9.73 1.82
C VAL A 19 -11.65 9.52 3.08
N VAL A 20 -11.28 10.17 4.19
CA VAL A 20 -11.99 10.09 5.47
C VAL A 20 -13.08 11.16 5.55
N LEU A 21 -14.33 10.75 5.36
CA LEU A 21 -15.49 11.66 5.29
C LEU A 21 -15.81 12.42 6.61
N PHE A 22 -15.27 12.03 7.76
CA PHE A 22 -15.59 12.62 9.07
C PHE A 22 -14.46 12.35 10.10
N PRO A 23 -14.02 13.30 10.97
CA PRO A 23 -14.47 14.68 11.21
C PRO A 23 -13.46 15.74 10.70
N LEU A 24 -12.67 15.45 9.66
CA LEU A 24 -11.65 16.36 9.15
C LEU A 24 -12.13 17.27 8.00
N MET A 25 -13.35 17.05 7.50
CA MET A 25 -13.98 17.94 6.54
C MET A 25 -14.53 19.17 7.26
N LYS A 26 -13.97 20.35 6.99
CA LYS A 26 -14.63 21.60 7.33
C LYS A 26 -15.95 21.68 6.54
N PRO A 27 -17.09 21.98 7.18
CA PRO A 27 -18.31 22.27 6.46
C PRO A 27 -18.02 23.37 5.44
N LEU A 28 -18.42 23.16 4.18
CA LEU A 28 -18.50 24.26 3.22
C LEU A 28 -19.46 25.28 3.83
N GLU A 29 -18.97 26.47 4.16
CA GLU A 29 -19.79 27.50 4.78
C GLU A 29 -21.03 27.76 3.93
N ARG A 30 -22.18 27.30 4.44
CA ARG A 30 -23.47 27.57 3.83
C ARG A 30 -23.89 28.94 4.35
N ASN A 31 -23.44 30.00 3.68
CA ASN A 31 -23.87 31.37 3.97
C ASN A 31 -25.40 31.45 3.98
N PRO A 32 -26.06 31.72 5.13
CA PRO A 32 -27.47 32.01 5.15
C PRO A 32 -27.69 33.50 4.90
N THR A 33 -28.77 33.77 4.18
CA THR A 33 -29.52 35.04 4.09
C THR A 33 -28.98 36.18 3.20
N SER A 34 -29.70 36.32 2.09
CA SER A 34 -29.94 37.54 1.32
C SER A 34 -30.49 38.70 2.15
N ALA A 35 -29.99 39.94 1.96
CA ALA A 35 -30.81 41.15 1.79
C ALA A 35 -29.98 42.43 1.53
N LYS A 36 -30.21 43.04 0.34
CA LYS A 36 -30.08 44.47 -0.06
C LYS A 36 -28.63 45.01 -0.17
N THR A 37 -28.18 45.75 -1.20
CA THR A 37 -28.79 46.84 -1.99
C THR A 37 -28.00 47.06 -3.31
N GLU A 38 -28.56 47.88 -4.21
CA GLU A 38 -28.37 48.07 -5.65
C GLU A 38 -27.01 48.54 -6.26
N LYS A 39 -26.86 48.16 -7.54
CA LYS A 39 -26.33 48.87 -8.75
C LYS A 39 -24.89 49.41 -8.78
N LYS A 40 -24.10 48.84 -9.71
CA LYS A 40 -23.56 49.51 -10.93
C LYS A 40 -22.79 48.53 -11.83
N THR A 41 -23.24 48.35 -13.07
CA THR A 41 -22.43 47.94 -14.24
C THR A 41 -21.45 49.08 -14.59
N PRO A 42 -20.29 48.89 -15.27
CA PRO A 42 -20.16 48.04 -16.45
C PRO A 42 -18.79 47.32 -16.69
N GLN A 43 -18.84 46.39 -17.63
CA GLN A 43 -17.90 46.15 -18.75
C GLN A 43 -17.49 44.68 -18.93
N ILE A 44 -17.99 44.15 -20.05
CA ILE A 44 -17.65 42.86 -20.64
C ILE A 44 -16.25 43.00 -21.25
N VAL A 45 -15.27 42.32 -20.66
CA VAL A 45 -13.99 42.06 -21.33
C VAL A 45 -13.91 40.58 -21.65
N ASN A 46 -14.02 40.33 -22.95
CA ASN A 46 -13.93 39.04 -23.61
C ASN A 46 -12.48 38.53 -23.49
N ARG A 47 -12.23 37.52 -22.65
CA ARG A 47 -10.94 36.81 -22.64
C ARG A 47 -11.19 35.33 -22.97
N LYS A 48 -11.06 35.01 -24.26
CA LYS A 48 -10.82 33.66 -24.74
C LYS A 48 -9.56 33.13 -24.03
N SER A 49 -9.71 32.16 -23.13
CA SER A 49 -8.61 31.33 -22.67
C SER A 49 -8.79 29.94 -23.26
N GLN A 50 -7.76 29.54 -23.98
CA GLN A 50 -7.65 28.36 -24.81
C GLN A 50 -7.88 27.08 -24.00
N ILE A 51 -8.69 26.18 -24.55
CA ILE A 51 -8.76 24.78 -24.14
C ILE A 51 -7.47 24.13 -24.65
N ALA A 52 -6.48 24.00 -23.78
CA ALA A 52 -5.31 23.17 -24.03
C ALA A 52 -5.68 21.73 -23.67
N ASN A 53 -5.97 20.94 -24.70
CA ASN A 53 -6.04 19.47 -24.62
C ASN A 53 -4.64 18.94 -24.33
N ASN A 54 -4.31 18.75 -23.06
CA ASN A 54 -3.14 17.97 -22.67
C ASN A 54 -3.62 16.62 -22.12
N SER A 55 -3.74 15.66 -23.01
CA SER A 55 -3.75 14.24 -22.64
C SER A 55 -2.46 13.94 -21.85
N PRO A 56 -2.52 13.26 -20.69
CA PRO A 56 -1.30 12.89 -19.98
C PRO A 56 -0.52 11.83 -20.77
N PRO A 57 0.82 11.86 -20.76
CA PRO A 57 1.65 10.86 -21.42
C PRO A 57 1.52 9.51 -20.71
N SER A 58 1.15 8.48 -21.46
CA SER A 58 0.88 7.11 -21.01
C SER A 58 2.11 6.27 -20.67
N SER A 59 3.25 6.87 -20.28
CA SER A 59 4.51 6.15 -20.08
C SER A 59 4.99 6.03 -18.63
N SER A 60 4.35 6.72 -17.66
CA SER A 60 4.85 6.69 -16.26
C SER A 60 4.32 5.52 -15.43
N SER A 61 3.21 4.89 -15.83
CA SER A 61 2.60 3.79 -15.08
C SER A 61 3.36 2.47 -15.23
N MET A 62 4.07 2.26 -16.36
CA MET A 62 4.88 1.06 -16.59
C MET A 62 6.17 1.03 -15.75
N ALA A 63 6.73 2.19 -15.39
CA ALA A 63 7.97 2.26 -14.63
C ALA A 63 7.82 1.80 -13.16
N LEU A 64 6.59 1.83 -12.63
CA LEU A 64 6.24 1.36 -11.28
C LEU A 64 6.13 -0.17 -11.14
N LEU A 65 6.14 -0.89 -12.26
CA LEU A 65 6.06 -2.35 -12.35
C LEU A 65 7.45 -2.92 -12.68
N GLN A 66 8.44 -2.58 -11.86
CA GLN A 66 9.78 -3.15 -11.96
C GLN A 66 9.69 -4.67 -11.73
N HIS A 67 9.86 -5.47 -12.79
CA HIS A 67 10.60 -6.74 -12.96
C HIS A 67 11.07 -7.50 -11.70
N VAL A 68 10.29 -7.57 -10.62
CA VAL A 68 10.52 -8.52 -9.53
C VAL A 68 9.96 -9.87 -9.96
N ASN A 69 10.79 -10.89 -9.90
CA ASN A 69 10.40 -12.26 -10.25
C ASN A 69 10.89 -13.22 -9.17
N TYR A 70 10.02 -13.44 -8.19
CA TYR A 70 10.19 -14.45 -7.16
C TYR A 70 8.92 -15.27 -6.93
N GLY A 71 7.94 -15.20 -7.85
CA GLY A 71 6.72 -16.02 -7.80
C GLY A 71 7.00 -17.53 -7.82
N HIS A 72 8.11 -17.96 -8.43
CA HIS A 72 8.57 -19.35 -8.39
C HIS A 72 8.87 -19.86 -6.96
N LEU A 73 9.02 -18.97 -5.98
CA LEU A 73 9.20 -19.32 -4.56
C LEU A 73 7.89 -19.64 -3.85
N LEU A 74 6.71 -19.51 -4.49
CA LEU A 74 5.43 -19.74 -3.84
C LEU A 74 5.32 -21.09 -3.11
N PRO A 75 5.77 -22.24 -3.68
CA PRO A 75 5.79 -23.50 -2.95
C PRO A 75 6.72 -23.47 -1.72
N ALA A 76 7.86 -22.81 -1.83
CA ALA A 76 8.82 -22.67 -0.73
C ALA A 76 8.28 -21.74 0.38
N ALA A 77 7.55 -20.68 0.00
CA ALA A 77 6.87 -19.79 0.93
C ALA A 77 5.85 -20.55 1.79
N HIS A 78 5.04 -21.40 1.16
CA HIS A 78 4.13 -22.30 1.90
C HIS A 78 4.89 -23.19 2.90
N GLY A 79 6.01 -23.78 2.49
CA GLY A 79 6.86 -24.59 3.39
C GLY A 79 7.43 -23.80 4.57
N LEU A 80 7.88 -22.56 4.36
CA LEU A 80 8.38 -21.71 5.44
C LEU A 80 7.29 -21.35 6.45
N LEU A 81 6.07 -21.02 5.99
CA LEU A 81 4.95 -20.74 6.87
C LEU A 81 4.64 -21.96 7.73
N GLU A 82 4.59 -23.16 7.13
CA GLU A 82 4.32 -24.39 7.87
C GLU A 82 5.34 -24.67 8.97
N GLN A 83 6.62 -24.35 8.72
CA GLN A 83 7.74 -24.64 9.61
C GLN A 83 7.99 -23.58 10.69
N HIS A 84 7.67 -22.31 10.42
CA HIS A 84 8.15 -21.20 11.23
C HIS A 84 7.07 -20.31 11.82
N THR A 85 5.80 -20.56 11.52
CA THR A 85 4.69 -19.72 11.99
C THR A 85 3.67 -20.53 12.79
N ASP A 86 3.18 -19.95 13.88
CA ASP A 86 2.08 -20.44 14.69
C ASP A 86 0.91 -19.44 14.67
N GLN A 87 1.00 -18.34 15.42
CA GLN A 87 -0.05 -17.36 15.66
C GLN A 87 -0.23 -16.44 14.45
N THR A 88 0.86 -16.12 13.74
CA THR A 88 0.80 -15.24 12.56
C THR A 88 0.35 -15.93 11.29
N ARG A 89 0.28 -17.27 11.27
CA ARG A 89 0.03 -18.04 10.04
C ARG A 89 -1.22 -17.57 9.28
N ALA A 90 -2.32 -17.33 9.99
CA ALA A 90 -3.58 -16.89 9.39
C ALA A 90 -3.46 -15.49 8.76
N HIS A 91 -2.78 -14.56 9.44
CA HIS A 91 -2.45 -13.22 8.93
C HIS A 91 -1.64 -13.30 7.65
N LEU A 92 -0.55 -14.06 7.65
CA LEU A 92 0.34 -14.21 6.49
C LEU A 92 -0.37 -14.80 5.27
N ILE A 93 -1.23 -15.81 5.46
CA ILE A 93 -2.03 -16.39 4.37
C ILE A 93 -3.03 -15.36 3.83
N ALA A 94 -3.71 -14.62 4.71
CA ALA A 94 -4.66 -13.58 4.31
C ALA A 94 -3.98 -12.43 3.56
N THR A 95 -2.82 -11.97 4.04
CA THR A 95 -2.00 -10.93 3.40
C THR A 95 -1.53 -11.39 2.02
N GLY A 96 -1.06 -12.63 1.89
CA GLY A 96 -0.72 -13.24 0.61
C GLY A 96 -1.88 -13.23 -0.40
N ALA A 97 -3.08 -13.64 0.04
CA ALA A 97 -4.28 -13.65 -0.80
C ALA A 97 -4.72 -12.23 -1.22
N ALA A 98 -4.65 -11.26 -0.30
CA ALA A 98 -4.95 -9.86 -0.60
C ALA A 98 -3.96 -9.29 -1.63
N MET A 99 -2.67 -9.58 -1.47
CA MET A 99 -1.62 -9.17 -2.41
C MET A 99 -1.81 -9.80 -3.79
N GLU A 100 -2.18 -11.08 -3.88
CA GLU A 100 -2.51 -11.74 -5.16
C GLU A 100 -3.66 -11.01 -5.90
N ALA A 101 -4.70 -10.61 -5.17
CA ALA A 101 -5.83 -9.87 -5.74
C ALA A 101 -5.42 -8.46 -6.22
N LEU A 102 -4.58 -7.77 -5.45
CA LEU A 102 -4.08 -6.44 -5.82
C LEU A 102 -3.12 -6.50 -7.01
N ALA A 103 -2.34 -7.56 -7.15
CA ALA A 103 -1.49 -7.78 -8.31
C ALA A 103 -2.33 -7.79 -9.60
N LYS A 104 -3.41 -8.57 -9.62
CA LYS A 104 -4.36 -8.63 -10.75
C LYS A 104 -4.98 -7.27 -11.05
N LYS A 105 -5.25 -6.46 -10.02
CA LYS A 105 -5.83 -5.11 -10.18
C LYS A 105 -4.86 -4.11 -10.77
N PHE A 106 -3.60 -4.13 -10.32
CA PHE A 106 -2.60 -3.12 -10.66
C PHE A 106 -1.57 -3.57 -11.71
N GLY A 107 -1.72 -4.78 -12.26
CA GLY A 107 -0.87 -5.29 -13.33
C GLY A 107 0.44 -5.92 -12.86
N GLY A 108 0.51 -6.37 -11.60
CA GLY A 108 1.64 -7.12 -11.06
C GLY A 108 1.53 -8.64 -11.30
N ASP A 109 2.63 -9.35 -11.11
CA ASP A 109 2.65 -10.82 -11.12
C ASP A 109 1.99 -11.38 -9.84
N PRO A 110 0.88 -12.14 -9.94
CA PRO A 110 0.13 -12.60 -8.77
C PRO A 110 0.96 -13.45 -7.79
N ASP A 111 1.81 -14.33 -8.29
CA ASP A 111 2.60 -15.23 -7.45
C ASP A 111 3.70 -14.48 -6.71
N THR A 112 4.39 -13.55 -7.39
CA THR A 112 5.39 -12.66 -6.78
C THR A 112 4.76 -11.86 -5.65
N TRP A 113 3.63 -11.19 -5.89
CA TRP A 113 2.99 -10.38 -4.85
C TRP A 113 2.48 -11.21 -3.69
N ARG A 114 1.94 -12.40 -3.98
CA ARG A 114 1.52 -13.36 -2.96
C ARG A 114 2.68 -13.82 -2.09
N VAL A 115 3.84 -14.11 -2.68
CA VAL A 115 5.06 -14.47 -1.93
C VAL A 115 5.47 -13.35 -0.97
N ALA A 116 5.51 -12.10 -1.44
CA ALA A 116 5.83 -10.95 -0.58
C ALA A 116 4.84 -10.82 0.58
N GLY A 117 3.54 -10.93 0.31
CA GLY A 117 2.50 -10.89 1.35
C GLY A 117 2.57 -12.05 2.35
N MET A 118 2.89 -13.26 1.90
CA MET A 118 3.01 -14.43 2.78
C MET A 118 4.23 -14.33 3.70
N LEU A 119 5.34 -13.76 3.24
CA LEU A 119 6.60 -13.82 3.97
C LEU A 119 6.93 -12.54 4.76
N HIS A 120 6.07 -11.51 4.70
CA HIS A 120 6.42 -10.19 5.26
C HIS A 120 6.72 -10.21 6.77
N ASP A 121 5.95 -10.97 7.55
CA ASP A 121 6.13 -11.11 9.01
C ASP A 121 6.61 -12.52 9.42
N LEU A 122 7.36 -13.20 8.56
CA LEU A 122 7.78 -14.60 8.80
C LEU A 122 8.60 -14.79 10.09
N ASP A 123 9.30 -13.75 10.54
CA ASP A 123 10.11 -13.75 11.75
C ASP A 123 9.31 -13.51 13.03
N TRP A 124 8.11 -12.93 12.95
CA TRP A 124 7.40 -12.35 14.10
C TRP A 124 7.16 -13.32 15.27
N ASP A 125 6.75 -14.56 14.99
CA ASP A 125 6.49 -15.57 16.03
C ASP A 125 7.76 -15.97 16.83
N LYS A 126 8.95 -15.59 16.35
CA LYS A 126 10.23 -15.86 17.01
C LYS A 126 10.78 -14.67 17.79
N LEU A 127 10.12 -13.51 17.73
CA LEU A 127 10.66 -12.26 18.28
C LEU A 127 10.14 -11.93 19.68
N ASP A 128 9.25 -12.71 20.28
CA ASP A 128 8.69 -12.42 21.61
C ASP A 128 8.16 -10.97 21.76
N LYS A 129 7.60 -10.41 20.68
CA LYS A 129 7.12 -9.02 20.55
C LYS A 129 8.22 -7.94 20.54
N ASP A 130 9.46 -8.32 20.25
CA ASP A 130 10.55 -7.40 19.94
C ASP A 130 10.37 -6.78 18.54
N TYR A 131 9.70 -5.63 18.52
CA TYR A 131 9.44 -4.88 17.29
C TYR A 131 10.73 -4.27 16.70
N GLU A 132 11.77 -4.02 17.51
CA GLU A 132 13.05 -3.50 17.01
C GLU A 132 13.82 -4.57 16.23
N ALA A 133 13.63 -5.86 16.56
CA ALA A 133 14.21 -6.97 15.82
C ALA A 133 13.48 -7.29 14.50
N HIS A 134 12.24 -6.83 14.35
CA HIS A 134 11.38 -7.12 13.19
C HIS A 134 12.02 -6.71 11.85
N CYS A 135 11.82 -7.57 10.84
CA CYS A 135 12.41 -7.44 9.50
C CYS A 135 13.96 -7.41 9.49
N GLY A 136 14.58 -7.86 10.59
CA GLY A 136 16.03 -7.88 10.81
C GLY A 136 16.70 -9.16 10.33
N ASP A 137 17.70 -9.61 11.09
CA ASP A 137 18.55 -10.76 10.74
C ASP A 137 17.78 -12.08 10.72
N THR A 138 16.78 -12.24 11.61
CA THR A 138 15.94 -13.44 11.65
C THR A 138 15.20 -13.63 10.33
N LEU A 139 14.58 -12.57 9.80
CA LEU A 139 13.89 -12.62 8.51
C LEU A 139 14.87 -12.93 7.37
N ASP A 140 16.00 -12.21 7.30
CA ASP A 140 17.01 -12.40 6.25
C ASP A 140 17.51 -13.86 6.23
N HIS A 141 17.88 -14.41 7.38
CA HIS A 141 18.31 -15.80 7.49
C HIS A 141 17.25 -16.80 7.01
N LEU A 142 15.96 -16.57 7.34
CA LEU A 142 14.89 -17.46 6.88
C LEU A 142 14.71 -17.41 5.37
N LEU A 143 14.74 -16.21 4.78
CA LEU A 143 14.64 -16.02 3.33
C LEU A 143 15.83 -16.65 2.58
N GLN A 144 17.03 -16.60 3.15
CA GLN A 144 18.21 -17.24 2.56
C GLN A 144 18.07 -18.76 2.43
N THR A 145 17.32 -19.43 3.32
CA THR A 145 17.12 -20.89 3.26
C THR A 145 16.43 -21.37 1.98
N ILE A 146 15.60 -20.50 1.39
CA ILE A 146 14.91 -20.76 0.11
C ILE A 146 15.59 -20.07 -1.07
N LYS A 147 16.80 -19.53 -0.86
CA LYS A 147 17.56 -18.75 -1.86
C LYS A 147 16.75 -17.56 -2.40
N ALA A 148 16.00 -16.90 -1.52
CA ALA A 148 15.26 -15.71 -1.89
C ALA A 148 16.21 -14.59 -2.38
N PRO A 149 15.81 -13.84 -3.42
CA PRO A 149 16.55 -12.67 -3.85
C PRO A 149 16.48 -11.54 -2.82
N GLN A 150 17.51 -10.68 -2.78
CA GLN A 150 17.55 -9.54 -1.84
C GLN A 150 16.43 -8.53 -2.11
N GLU A 151 15.93 -8.49 -3.34
CA GLU A 151 14.77 -7.70 -3.74
C GLU A 151 13.51 -8.09 -2.95
N LEU A 152 13.29 -9.38 -2.65
CA LEU A 152 12.17 -9.82 -1.82
C LEU A 152 12.31 -9.29 -0.39
N LEU A 153 13.50 -9.37 0.20
CA LEU A 153 13.77 -8.82 1.53
C LEU A 153 13.53 -7.31 1.57
N GLY A 154 13.96 -6.57 0.54
CA GLY A 154 13.72 -5.14 0.44
C GLY A 154 12.24 -4.78 0.27
N ASP A 155 11.50 -5.55 -0.53
CA ASP A 155 10.05 -5.39 -0.69
C ASP A 155 9.29 -5.67 0.61
N ILE A 156 9.70 -6.69 1.35
CA ILE A 156 9.17 -6.96 2.68
C ILE A 156 9.49 -5.78 3.61
N ARG A 157 10.76 -5.39 3.76
CA ARG A 157 11.19 -4.31 4.67
C ARG A 157 10.44 -2.98 4.44
N ALA A 158 9.98 -2.71 3.23
CA ALA A 158 9.20 -1.51 2.92
C ALA A 158 7.90 -1.39 3.73
N HIS A 159 7.33 -2.49 4.26
CA HIS A 159 6.15 -2.40 5.12
C HIS A 159 6.49 -1.78 6.49
N TYR A 160 7.70 -1.97 7.00
CA TYR A 160 8.13 -1.40 8.27
C TYR A 160 8.76 -0.01 8.09
N GLN A 161 7.93 0.96 7.67
CA GLN A 161 8.37 2.28 7.23
C GLN A 161 9.18 3.08 8.27
N SER A 162 8.87 2.96 9.56
CA SER A 162 9.60 3.71 10.60
C SER A 162 11.07 3.32 10.72
N LYS A 163 11.41 2.07 10.35
CA LYS A 163 12.77 1.54 10.45
C LYS A 163 13.48 1.54 9.09
N TYR A 164 12.79 1.08 8.04
CA TYR A 164 13.39 0.79 6.74
C TYR A 164 13.00 1.77 5.63
N GLY A 165 12.13 2.74 5.90
CA GLY A 165 11.52 3.59 4.86
C GLY A 165 12.48 4.50 4.09
N ALA A 166 13.63 4.85 4.68
CA ALA A 166 14.66 5.62 3.99
C ALA A 166 15.40 4.80 2.93
N GLU A 167 15.60 3.50 3.17
CA GLU A 167 16.29 2.58 2.26
C GLU A 167 15.32 1.91 1.28
N TYR A 168 14.11 1.59 1.76
CA TYR A 168 13.04 0.93 1.00
C TYR A 168 11.78 1.81 1.00
N PRO A 169 11.77 2.89 0.20
CA PRO A 169 10.61 3.78 0.11
C PRO A 169 9.41 3.06 -0.53
N LEU A 170 8.21 3.60 -0.33
CA LEU A 170 6.98 3.14 -0.98
C LEU A 170 6.91 3.63 -2.45
N ASP A 171 7.93 3.30 -3.22
CA ASP A 171 8.16 3.76 -4.59
C ASP A 171 7.69 2.78 -5.66
N THR A 172 7.27 1.56 -5.28
CA THR A 172 6.64 0.58 -6.18
C THR A 172 5.19 0.31 -5.79
N MET A 173 4.39 -0.18 -6.75
CA MET A 173 3.00 -0.52 -6.43
C MET A 173 2.92 -1.72 -5.46
N LEU A 174 3.84 -2.68 -5.56
CA LEU A 174 3.93 -3.82 -4.65
C LEU A 174 4.13 -3.33 -3.20
N ARG A 175 5.14 -2.49 -2.95
CA ARG A 175 5.44 -1.96 -1.62
C ARG A 175 4.29 -1.13 -1.05
N LYS A 176 3.69 -0.27 -1.88
CA LYS A 176 2.49 0.50 -1.51
C LYS A 176 1.34 -0.42 -1.11
N CYS A 177 1.08 -1.47 -1.90
CA CYS A 177 0.02 -2.43 -1.61
C CYS A 177 0.30 -3.16 -0.30
N LEU A 178 1.50 -3.73 -0.13
CA LEU A 178 1.89 -4.48 1.07
C LEU A 178 1.71 -3.63 2.34
N TYR A 179 2.23 -2.40 2.33
CA TYR A 179 2.08 -1.45 3.43
C TYR A 179 0.61 -1.08 3.75
N CYS A 180 -0.27 -1.11 2.76
CA CYS A 180 -1.70 -0.81 2.96
C CYS A 180 -2.48 -2.02 3.47
N VAL A 181 -2.17 -3.22 2.99
CA VAL A 181 -2.95 -4.42 3.32
C VAL A 181 -2.58 -5.04 4.65
N ASP A 182 -1.34 -4.91 5.10
CA ASP A 182 -0.84 -5.51 6.34
C ASP A 182 -1.73 -5.18 7.55
N GLU A 183 -1.91 -3.89 7.87
CA GLU A 183 -2.79 -3.48 8.98
C GLU A 183 -4.26 -3.91 8.77
N LEU A 184 -4.72 -4.02 7.53
CA LEU A 184 -6.11 -4.40 7.22
C LEU A 184 -6.34 -5.90 7.48
N THR A 185 -5.44 -6.76 7.01
CA THR A 185 -5.55 -8.20 7.21
C THR A 185 -5.33 -8.56 8.67
N GLY A 186 -4.39 -7.89 9.35
CA GLY A 186 -4.20 -8.03 10.79
C GLY A 186 -5.47 -7.68 11.58
N PHE A 187 -6.16 -6.60 11.21
CA PHE A 187 -7.46 -6.25 11.81
C PHE A 187 -8.53 -7.31 11.57
N ILE A 188 -8.64 -7.84 10.35
CA ILE A 188 -9.64 -8.87 10.00
C ILE A 188 -9.37 -10.16 10.78
N ILE A 189 -8.13 -10.60 10.87
CA ILE A 189 -7.76 -11.84 11.56
C ILE A 189 -7.94 -11.72 13.08
N ALA A 190 -7.66 -10.55 13.67
CA ALA A 190 -7.82 -10.34 15.10
C ALA A 190 -9.28 -10.42 15.59
N VAL A 191 -10.27 -10.33 14.69
CA VAL A 191 -11.70 -10.37 15.03
C VAL A 191 -12.40 -11.67 14.64
N THR A 192 -11.66 -12.66 14.14
CA THR A 192 -12.15 -14.01 13.80
C THR A 192 -11.61 -15.05 14.76
#